data_AF-A0A949G076-F1
#
_entry.id   AF-A0A949G076-F1
#
_cell.length_a   1.000
_cell.length_b   1.000
_cell.length_c   1.000
_cell.angle_alpha   90.00
_cell.angle_beta   90.00
_cell.angle_gamma   90.00
#
_symmetry.space_group_name_H-M   'P 1'
#
loop_
_entity.id
_entity.type
_entity.pdbx_description
1 polymer ?
#
loop_
_entity_poly.entity_id
_entity_poly.type
_entity_poly.pdbx_seq_one_letter_code
_entity_poly.pdbx_strand_id
1 'polypeptide(L)'
;MPRNFARHEQFLRIFALLEILSATRQPLDDQGLIAALRERLGLTRLSPRTLRRDCEFLTSCGYGVDHVPLSDGRKYGWILAKDGAQGRRIPAEPLTLLELVAFTVGRDLLKPFEGTILWTGIESLRHKIERDVPAAMRERLEAAKDVFHVRGFDPRYAARPRLISTLSGAITDCHEIEIEEDGVPGASRRLHPHRIVIEPPVVKLLAFPADGQAARTPVLIDIERIRKVTSLDTTFTRRDVRIDDVLV
;
A
#
# COMPACT_ATOMS: atom_id res chain seq x y z
N MET A 1 -6.33 5.14 -34.61
CA MET A 1 -5.21 4.24 -34.25
C MET A 1 -3.83 4.89 -33.93
N PRO A 2 -3.52 6.20 -34.14
CA PRO A 2 -2.17 6.73 -33.85
C PRO A 2 -1.88 7.07 -32.36
N ARG A 3 -2.91 7.11 -31.50
CA ARG A 3 -2.76 7.50 -30.08
C ARG A 3 -1.98 6.49 -29.23
N ASN A 4 -1.97 5.22 -29.63
CA ASN A 4 -1.29 4.14 -28.90
C ASN A 4 0.23 4.14 -29.17
N PHE A 5 0.66 4.43 -30.41
CA PHE A 5 2.08 4.51 -30.76
C PHE A 5 2.78 5.70 -30.12
N ALA A 6 2.14 6.88 -30.10
CA ALA A 6 2.70 8.05 -29.42
C ALA A 6 2.88 7.86 -27.90
N ARG A 7 1.97 7.10 -27.26
CA ARG A 7 2.09 6.73 -25.84
C ARG A 7 3.18 5.70 -25.61
N HIS A 8 3.32 4.71 -26.49
CA HIS A 8 4.36 3.70 -26.40
C HIS A 8 5.76 4.32 -26.58
N GLU A 9 5.91 5.23 -27.56
CA GLU A 9 7.16 5.95 -27.77
C GLU A 9 7.49 6.86 -26.58
N GLN A 10 6.49 7.56 -26.01
CA GLN A 10 6.68 8.32 -24.79
C GLN A 10 7.12 7.42 -23.63
N PHE A 11 6.49 6.27 -23.43
CA PHE A 11 6.85 5.30 -22.40
C PHE A 11 8.32 4.87 -22.54
N LEU A 12 8.76 4.46 -23.72
CA LEU A 12 10.16 4.07 -23.96
C LEU A 12 11.14 5.22 -23.71
N ARG A 13 10.79 6.46 -24.11
CA ARG A 13 11.62 7.65 -23.82
C ARG A 13 11.77 7.89 -22.32
N ILE A 14 10.70 7.72 -21.55
CA ILE A 14 10.71 7.92 -20.10
C ILE A 14 11.66 6.93 -19.40
N PHE A 15 11.62 5.64 -19.77
CA PHE A 15 12.56 4.65 -19.23
C PHE A 15 14.01 4.95 -19.61
N ALA A 16 14.26 5.23 -20.90
CA ALA A 16 15.59 5.57 -21.38
C ALA A 16 16.15 6.83 -20.69
N LEU A 17 15.31 7.84 -20.47
CA LEU A 17 15.69 9.07 -19.78
C LEU A 17 16.11 8.81 -18.33
N LEU A 18 15.39 7.96 -17.59
CA LEU A 18 15.76 7.56 -16.23
C LEU A 18 17.07 6.78 -16.19
N GLU A 19 17.28 5.83 -17.12
CA GLU A 19 18.53 5.07 -17.22
C GLU A 19 19.73 5.98 -17.51
N ILE A 20 19.59 6.92 -18.45
CA ILE A 20 20.67 7.86 -18.79
C ILE A 20 20.97 8.77 -17.60
N LEU A 21 19.96 9.41 -17.01
CA LEU A 21 20.17 10.36 -15.92
C LEU A 21 20.68 9.68 -14.64
N SER A 22 20.29 8.44 -14.38
CA SER A 22 20.80 7.67 -13.23
C SER A 22 22.24 7.21 -13.38
N ALA A 23 22.69 6.95 -14.60
CA ALA A 23 24.07 6.60 -14.89
C ALA A 23 25.01 7.81 -14.89
N THR A 24 24.47 9.02 -15.06
CA THR A 24 25.28 10.22 -15.23
C THR A 24 25.56 10.92 -13.89
N ARG A 25 26.82 11.29 -13.65
CA ARG A 25 27.26 11.96 -12.41
C ARG A 25 27.27 13.48 -12.48
N GLN A 26 27.19 14.05 -13.67
CA GLN A 26 27.19 15.48 -13.96
C GLN A 26 25.95 15.82 -14.80
N PRO A 27 25.44 17.05 -14.75
CA PRO A 27 24.26 17.42 -15.54
C PRO A 27 24.56 17.35 -17.04
N LEU A 28 23.60 16.83 -17.83
CA LEU A 28 23.68 16.78 -19.29
C LEU A 28 22.90 17.94 -19.89
N ASP A 29 23.51 18.68 -20.81
CA ASP A 29 22.78 19.69 -21.58
C ASP A 29 21.71 19.05 -22.50
N ASP A 30 20.79 19.87 -22.99
CA ASP A 30 19.69 19.39 -23.85
C ASP A 30 20.22 18.62 -25.06
N GLN A 31 21.31 19.07 -25.68
CA GLN A 31 21.88 18.44 -26.87
C GLN A 31 22.48 17.07 -26.56
N GLY A 32 23.25 16.95 -25.49
CA GLY A 32 23.83 15.70 -25.03
C GLY A 32 22.75 14.68 -24.64
N LEU A 33 21.73 15.13 -23.93
CA LEU A 33 20.63 14.25 -23.52
C LEU A 33 19.75 13.81 -24.71
N ILE A 34 19.48 14.71 -25.65
CA ILE A 34 18.82 14.36 -26.92
C ILE A 34 19.65 13.35 -27.71
N ALA A 35 20.97 13.56 -27.82
CA ALA A 35 21.85 12.66 -28.54
C ALA A 35 21.84 11.25 -27.92
N ALA A 36 21.96 11.16 -26.60
CA ALA A 36 21.92 9.89 -25.87
C ALA A 36 20.57 9.16 -26.03
N LEU A 37 19.45 9.89 -25.99
CA LEU A 37 18.12 9.32 -26.23
C LEU A 37 17.96 8.83 -27.68
N ARG A 38 18.48 9.59 -28.66
CA ARG A 38 18.43 9.20 -30.08
C ARG A 38 19.24 7.95 -30.35
N GLU A 39 20.43 7.87 -29.79
CA GLU A 39 21.30 6.69 -29.90
C GLU A 39 20.63 5.46 -29.26
N ARG A 40 20.15 5.57 -28.03
CA ARG A 40 19.57 4.45 -27.27
C ARG A 40 18.28 3.90 -27.88
N LEU A 41 17.45 4.77 -28.46
CA LEU A 41 16.11 4.41 -28.95
C LEU A 41 16.00 4.39 -30.49
N GLY A 42 17.10 4.67 -31.21
CA GLY A 42 17.10 4.74 -32.68
C GLY A 42 16.23 5.89 -33.24
N LEU A 43 16.07 7.00 -32.51
CA LEU A 43 15.21 8.10 -32.92
C LEU A 43 15.89 8.96 -33.99
N THR A 44 15.19 9.16 -35.11
CA THR A 44 15.67 10.04 -36.18
C THR A 44 15.68 11.51 -35.75
N ARG A 45 14.70 11.94 -34.94
CA ARG A 45 14.58 13.30 -34.40
C ARG A 45 13.96 13.28 -33.00
N LEU A 46 14.40 14.19 -32.14
CA LEU A 46 13.77 14.50 -30.86
C LEU A 46 13.94 16.01 -30.60
N SER A 47 12.84 16.71 -30.30
CA SER A 47 12.89 18.16 -30.08
C SER A 47 13.23 18.50 -28.62
N PRO A 48 13.90 19.62 -28.34
CA PRO A 48 14.09 20.11 -26.96
C PRO A 48 12.78 20.30 -26.20
N ARG A 49 11.71 20.69 -26.89
CA ARG A 49 10.36 20.80 -26.30
C ARG A 49 9.83 19.45 -25.83
N THR A 50 10.08 18.38 -26.58
CA THR A 50 9.69 17.02 -26.21
C THR A 50 10.49 16.54 -25.00
N LEU A 51 11.82 16.73 -25.03
CA LEU A 51 12.69 16.40 -23.90
C LEU A 51 12.22 17.11 -22.63
N ARG A 52 11.98 18.42 -22.70
CA ARG A 52 11.53 19.20 -21.55
C ARG A 52 10.21 18.68 -20.98
N ARG A 53 9.25 18.35 -21.85
CA ARG A 53 7.97 17.76 -21.43
C ARG A 53 8.15 16.40 -20.75
N ASP A 54 9.07 15.57 -21.22
CA ASP A 54 9.37 14.28 -20.61
C ASP A 54 10.04 14.44 -19.25
N CYS A 55 10.98 15.40 -19.11
CA CYS A 55 11.58 15.76 -17.82
C CYS A 55 10.55 16.34 -16.83
N GLU A 56 9.66 17.22 -17.31
CA GLU A 56 8.54 17.76 -16.52
C GLU A 56 7.57 16.65 -16.10
N PHE A 57 7.30 15.68 -16.97
CA PHE A 57 6.50 14.50 -16.64
C PHE A 57 7.15 13.67 -15.53
N LEU A 58 8.46 13.36 -15.65
CA LEU A 58 9.22 12.67 -14.60
C LEU A 58 9.16 13.43 -13.26
N THR A 59 9.34 14.74 -13.30
CA THR A 59 9.22 15.60 -12.12
C THR A 59 7.82 15.50 -11.50
N SER A 60 6.77 15.49 -12.33
CA SER A 60 5.38 15.35 -11.86
C SER A 60 5.07 13.97 -11.24
N CYS A 61 5.86 12.96 -11.61
CA CYS A 61 5.83 11.62 -11.02
C CYS A 61 6.71 11.51 -9.75
N GLY A 62 7.37 12.58 -9.33
CA GLY A 62 8.19 12.61 -8.12
C GLY A 62 9.64 12.16 -8.30
N TYR A 63 10.11 12.01 -9.53
CA TYR A 63 11.55 11.89 -9.77
C TYR A 63 12.22 13.25 -9.56
N GLY A 64 13.33 13.27 -8.82
CA GLY A 64 14.15 14.47 -8.62
C GLY A 64 14.96 14.82 -9.87
N VAL A 65 14.29 15.16 -10.98
CA VAL A 65 14.94 15.59 -12.22
C VAL A 65 15.12 17.10 -12.17
N ASP A 66 16.34 17.55 -11.88
CA ASP A 66 16.66 18.95 -11.72
C ASP A 66 17.27 19.53 -13.00
N HIS A 67 16.99 20.80 -13.26
CA HIS A 67 17.59 21.57 -14.34
C HIS A 67 18.52 22.63 -13.75
N VAL A 68 19.82 22.30 -13.69
CA VAL A 68 20.84 23.04 -12.93
C VAL A 68 21.90 23.63 -13.85
N PRO A 69 22.61 24.71 -13.44
CA PRO A 69 23.72 25.25 -14.20
C PRO A 69 24.82 24.20 -14.46
N LEU A 70 25.41 24.22 -15.66
CA LEU A 70 26.62 23.45 -15.99
C LEU A 70 27.85 24.11 -15.36
N SER A 71 28.99 23.41 -15.40
CA SER A 71 30.27 23.89 -14.86
C SER A 71 30.76 25.22 -15.46
N ASP A 72 30.26 25.61 -16.64
CA ASP A 72 30.58 26.88 -17.29
C ASP A 72 29.68 28.06 -16.84
N GLY A 73 28.64 27.79 -16.03
CA GLY A 73 27.68 28.76 -15.50
C GLY A 73 26.78 29.46 -16.52
N ARG A 74 26.97 29.20 -17.82
CA ARG A 74 26.24 29.88 -18.91
C ARG A 74 25.12 29.03 -19.47
N LYS A 75 25.24 27.71 -19.31
CA LYS A 75 24.26 26.73 -19.77
C LYS A 75 23.67 25.99 -18.59
N TYR A 76 22.54 25.34 -18.83
CA TYR A 76 21.87 24.47 -17.88
C TYR A 76 21.84 23.05 -18.44
N GLY A 77 21.77 22.09 -17.53
CA GLY A 77 21.64 20.68 -17.85
C GLY A 77 20.75 19.96 -16.86
N TRP A 78 20.31 18.78 -17.26
CA TRP A 78 19.45 17.90 -16.50
C TRP A 78 20.27 16.91 -15.69
N ILE A 79 19.91 16.71 -14.43
CA ILE A 79 20.53 15.72 -13.56
C ILE A 79 19.46 15.06 -12.68
N LEU A 80 19.68 13.81 -12.30
CA LEU A 80 18.90 13.18 -11.25
C LEU A 80 19.50 13.53 -9.88
N ALA A 81 18.73 14.19 -9.02
CA ALA A 81 19.11 14.59 -7.67
C ALA A 81 19.61 13.38 -6.86
N LYS A 82 20.79 13.50 -6.25
CA LYS A 82 21.42 12.41 -5.50
C LYS A 82 20.67 12.09 -4.22
N ASP A 83 19.96 13.05 -3.67
CA ASP A 83 19.09 13.03 -2.49
C ASP A 83 17.90 12.10 -2.69
N GLY A 84 17.33 12.08 -3.90
CA GLY A 84 16.30 11.12 -4.31
C GLY A 84 16.84 9.71 -4.57
N ALA A 85 18.17 9.58 -4.70
CA ALA A 85 18.91 8.35 -5.02
C ALA A 85 19.89 7.92 -3.90
N GLN A 86 19.79 8.47 -2.68
CA GLN A 86 20.62 8.08 -1.53
C GLN A 86 20.24 6.65 -1.06
N GLY A 87 20.77 5.64 -1.74
CA GLY A 87 20.57 4.22 -1.44
C GLY A 87 19.34 3.58 -2.07
N ARG A 88 18.47 4.36 -2.71
CA ARG A 88 17.45 3.84 -3.62
C ARG A 88 18.14 3.53 -4.94
N ARG A 89 18.39 2.25 -5.26
CA ARG A 89 18.36 1.80 -6.67
C ARG A 89 17.16 2.52 -7.27
N ILE A 90 17.34 3.29 -8.35
CA ILE A 90 16.29 3.96 -9.15
C ILE A 90 14.96 3.29 -8.82
N PRO A 91 14.09 3.89 -7.98
CA PRO A 91 13.05 3.08 -7.38
C PRO A 91 12.07 2.63 -8.48
N ALA A 92 11.51 1.44 -8.26
CA ALA A 92 10.34 0.89 -8.95
C ALA A 92 9.33 2.00 -9.30
N GLU A 93 8.58 1.79 -10.39
CA GLU A 93 7.56 2.70 -10.94
C GLU A 93 6.98 3.70 -9.91
N PRO A 94 6.95 5.00 -10.25
CA PRO A 94 6.53 6.03 -9.31
C PRO A 94 5.06 5.83 -8.93
N LEU A 95 4.70 6.11 -7.68
CA LEU A 95 3.30 6.07 -7.26
C LEU A 95 2.47 7.03 -8.12
N THR A 96 1.47 6.48 -8.78
CA THR A 96 0.52 7.24 -9.60
C THR A 96 -0.55 7.87 -8.72
N LEU A 97 -1.18 8.93 -9.25
CA LEU A 97 -2.34 9.54 -8.59
C LEU A 97 -3.46 8.52 -8.32
N LEU A 98 -3.68 7.58 -9.25
CA LEU A 98 -4.69 6.53 -9.10
C LEU A 98 -4.38 5.61 -7.92
N GLU A 99 -3.12 5.17 -7.78
CA GLU A 99 -2.70 4.31 -6.67
C GLU A 99 -2.81 5.04 -5.33
N LEU A 100 -2.48 6.32 -5.27
CA LEU A 100 -2.62 7.14 -4.07
C LEU A 100 -4.08 7.33 -3.67
N VAL A 101 -4.98 7.55 -4.64
CA VAL A 101 -6.42 7.64 -4.40
C VAL A 101 -6.97 6.30 -3.92
N ALA A 102 -6.65 5.20 -4.61
CA ALA A 102 -7.09 3.86 -4.24
C ALA A 102 -6.60 3.47 -2.84
N PHE A 103 -5.33 3.77 -2.52
CA PHE A 103 -4.76 3.59 -1.20
C PHE A 103 -5.53 4.38 -0.15
N THR A 104 -5.80 5.66 -0.40
CA THR A 104 -6.47 6.51 0.59
C THR A 104 -7.90 6.07 0.87
N VAL A 105 -8.66 5.75 -0.19
CA VAL A 105 -10.03 5.21 -0.06
C VAL A 105 -10.02 3.88 0.68
N GLY A 106 -9.12 2.96 0.32
CA GLY A 106 -8.96 1.67 0.99
C GLY A 106 -8.56 1.83 2.46
N ARG A 107 -7.70 2.80 2.77
CA ARG A 107 -7.31 3.15 4.13
C ARG A 107 -8.49 3.66 4.96
N ASP A 108 -9.34 4.51 4.38
CA ASP A 108 -10.52 5.02 5.08
C ASP A 108 -11.56 3.92 5.36
N LEU A 109 -11.64 2.88 4.52
CA LEU A 109 -12.45 1.67 4.80
C LEU A 109 -11.93 0.87 6.01
N LEU A 110 -10.65 0.99 6.37
CA LEU A 110 -10.06 0.32 7.52
C LEU A 110 -10.19 1.12 8.84
N LYS A 111 -10.78 2.30 8.82
CA LYS A 111 -11.04 3.12 10.02
C LYS A 111 -11.70 2.38 11.21
N PRO A 112 -12.58 1.37 11.03
CA PRO A 112 -13.18 0.66 12.17
C PRO A 112 -12.14 -0.07 13.03
N PHE A 113 -10.99 -0.42 12.43
CA PHE A 113 -9.87 -1.11 13.07
C PHE A 113 -8.91 -0.16 13.79
N GLU A 114 -9.27 1.11 13.96
CA GLU A 114 -8.49 2.07 14.74
C GLU A 114 -8.09 1.48 16.10
N GLY A 115 -6.85 1.74 16.51
CA GLY A 115 -6.24 1.16 17.72
C GLY A 115 -5.70 -0.28 17.56
N THR A 116 -5.97 -0.98 16.46
CA THR A 116 -5.44 -2.34 16.22
C THR A 116 -4.11 -2.33 15.46
N ILE A 117 -3.45 -3.50 15.36
CA ILE A 117 -2.23 -3.68 14.56
C ILE A 117 -2.44 -3.42 13.06
N LEU A 118 -3.65 -3.69 12.54
CA LEU A 118 -3.99 -3.46 11.13
C LEU A 118 -4.01 -1.96 10.82
N TRP A 119 -4.64 -1.17 11.69
CA TRP A 119 -4.65 0.29 11.58
C TRP A 119 -3.25 0.87 11.76
N THR A 120 -2.50 0.38 12.74
CA THR A 120 -1.11 0.81 12.95
C THR A 120 -0.24 0.55 11.71
N GLY A 121 -0.42 -0.61 11.09
CA GLY A 121 0.27 -0.98 9.85
C GLY A 121 -0.05 -0.05 8.69
N ILE A 122 -1.34 0.25 8.46
CA ILE A 122 -1.74 1.11 7.33
C ILE A 122 -1.38 2.59 7.56
N GLU A 123 -1.42 3.10 8.79
CA GLU A 123 -0.94 4.45 9.11
C GLU A 123 0.58 4.55 8.97
N SER A 124 1.34 3.51 9.37
CA SER A 124 2.78 3.46 9.12
C SER A 124 3.10 3.50 7.62
N LEU A 125 2.35 2.73 6.81
CA LEU A 125 2.48 2.75 5.35
C LEU A 125 2.11 4.13 4.77
N ARG A 126 1.01 4.73 5.24
CA ARG A 126 0.61 6.09 4.86
C ARG A 126 1.73 7.10 5.10
N HIS A 127 2.33 7.11 6.29
CA HIS A 127 3.43 8.02 6.60
C HIS A 127 4.66 7.80 5.70
N LYS A 128 4.98 6.53 5.38
CA LYS A 128 6.07 6.21 4.44
C LYS A 128 5.77 6.76 3.05
N ILE A 129 4.53 6.59 2.56
CA ILE A 129 4.08 7.12 1.28
C ILE A 129 4.14 8.65 1.28
N GLU A 130 3.53 9.32 2.26
CA GLU A 130 3.43 10.78 2.32
C GLU A 130 4.78 11.49 2.40
N ARG A 131 5.77 10.86 3.05
CA ARG A 131 7.16 11.37 3.09
C ARG A 131 7.77 11.47 1.69
N ASP A 132 7.41 10.54 0.81
CA ASP A 132 8.02 10.39 -0.52
C ASP A 132 7.14 11.03 -1.63
N VAL A 133 5.94 11.53 -1.31
CA VAL A 133 5.03 12.18 -2.28
C VAL A 133 5.36 13.68 -2.43
N PRO A 134 5.59 14.19 -3.66
CA PRO A 134 5.81 15.62 -3.92
C PRO A 134 4.60 16.50 -3.58
N ALA A 135 4.85 17.76 -3.21
CA ALA A 135 3.80 18.73 -2.84
C ALA A 135 2.73 18.91 -3.94
N ALA A 136 3.13 19.04 -5.21
CA ALA A 136 2.20 19.17 -6.33
C ALA A 136 1.31 17.94 -6.54
N MET A 137 1.77 16.75 -6.14
CA MET A 137 0.98 15.53 -6.19
C MET A 137 0.02 15.42 -5.01
N ARG A 138 0.38 15.95 -3.83
CA ARG A 138 -0.53 16.07 -2.67
C ARG A 138 -1.74 16.94 -2.98
N GLU A 139 -1.55 18.09 -3.61
CA GLU A 139 -2.67 18.98 -3.99
C GLU A 139 -3.65 18.28 -4.96
N ARG A 140 -3.13 17.55 -5.94
CA ARG A 140 -3.95 16.76 -6.87
C ARG A 140 -4.65 15.59 -6.18
N LEU A 141 -4.00 14.98 -5.19
CA LEU A 141 -4.57 13.89 -4.40
C LEU A 141 -5.76 14.37 -3.59
N GLU A 142 -5.66 15.50 -2.89
CA GLU A 142 -6.79 16.05 -2.13
C GLU A 142 -7.99 16.36 -3.03
N ALA A 143 -7.76 17.04 -4.16
CA ALA A 143 -8.82 17.30 -5.13
C ALA A 143 -9.45 16.01 -5.73
N ALA A 144 -8.64 14.97 -5.93
CA ALA A 144 -9.13 13.69 -6.46
C ALA A 144 -9.90 12.86 -5.42
N LYS A 145 -9.51 12.96 -4.14
CA LYS A 145 -10.19 12.29 -3.03
C LYS A 145 -11.58 12.85 -2.76
N ASP A 146 -11.80 14.14 -2.99
CA ASP A 146 -13.11 14.79 -2.79
C ASP A 146 -14.24 14.19 -3.65
N VAL A 147 -13.90 13.45 -4.71
CA VAL A 147 -14.88 12.70 -5.53
C VAL A 147 -15.46 11.50 -4.77
N PHE A 148 -14.77 10.98 -3.76
CA PHE A 148 -15.15 9.79 -3.02
C PHE A 148 -15.62 10.15 -1.61
N HIS A 149 -16.84 9.75 -1.27
CA HIS A 149 -17.32 9.79 0.10
C HIS A 149 -17.25 8.39 0.71
N VAL A 150 -16.26 8.14 1.57
CA VAL A 150 -16.21 6.92 2.37
C VAL A 150 -17.03 7.16 3.63
N ARG A 151 -18.19 6.51 3.73
CA ARG A 151 -18.96 6.48 4.98
C ARG A 151 -18.15 5.71 6.01
N GLY A 152 -17.45 6.44 6.88
CA GLY A 152 -16.71 5.84 7.98
C GLY A 152 -17.67 5.10 8.91
N PHE A 153 -17.31 3.88 9.29
CA PHE A 153 -17.92 3.29 10.48
C PHE A 153 -17.15 3.82 11.70
N ASP A 154 -17.85 3.99 12.82
CA ASP A 154 -17.22 4.40 14.07
C ASP A 154 -16.03 3.48 14.39
N PRO A 155 -14.97 4.00 15.06
CA PRO A 155 -13.77 3.23 15.40
C PRO A 155 -14.08 2.14 16.44
N ARG A 156 -14.74 1.09 15.97
CA ARG A 156 -15.43 0.08 16.76
C ARG A 156 -14.48 -0.72 17.65
N TYR A 157 -13.23 -0.89 17.20
CA TYR A 157 -12.21 -1.64 17.91
C TYR A 157 -11.20 -0.78 18.68
N ALA A 158 -11.31 0.55 18.62
CA ALA A 158 -10.38 1.45 19.30
C ALA A 158 -10.38 1.27 20.83
N ALA A 159 -11.54 0.96 21.41
CA ALA A 159 -11.66 0.66 22.83
C ALA A 159 -11.11 -0.74 23.22
N ARG A 160 -10.79 -1.60 22.24
CA ARG A 160 -10.45 -3.02 22.45
C ARG A 160 -9.21 -3.45 21.64
N PRO A 161 -8.10 -2.70 21.68
CA PRO A 161 -6.95 -2.91 20.79
C PRO A 161 -6.28 -4.27 20.99
N ARG A 162 -6.28 -4.78 22.23
CA ARG A 162 -5.68 -6.07 22.59
C ARG A 162 -6.46 -7.28 22.10
N LEU A 163 -7.77 -7.14 21.85
CA LEU A 163 -8.63 -8.26 21.43
C LEU A 163 -8.18 -8.78 20.06
N ILE A 164 -8.11 -7.87 19.08
CA ILE A 164 -7.70 -8.21 17.71
C ILE A 164 -6.25 -8.70 17.69
N SER A 165 -5.33 -8.06 18.41
CA SER A 165 -3.93 -8.50 18.43
C SER A 165 -3.75 -9.90 19.03
N THR A 166 -4.50 -10.21 20.11
CA THR A 166 -4.44 -11.54 20.74
C THR A 166 -4.99 -12.61 19.82
N LEU A 167 -6.14 -12.34 19.17
CA LEU A 167 -6.72 -13.25 18.19
C LEU A 167 -5.79 -13.46 16.98
N SER A 168 -5.22 -12.38 16.42
CA SER A 168 -4.28 -12.48 15.30
C SER A 168 -3.01 -13.27 15.65
N GLY A 169 -2.47 -13.08 16.86
CA GLY A 169 -1.33 -13.86 17.36
C GLY A 169 -1.68 -15.35 17.46
N ALA A 170 -2.76 -15.68 18.18
CA ALA A 170 -3.18 -17.06 18.38
C ALA A 170 -3.49 -17.80 17.07
N ILE A 171 -4.05 -17.11 16.06
CA ILE A 171 -4.28 -17.68 14.73
C ILE A 171 -2.96 -17.96 14.00
N THR A 172 -2.00 -17.02 14.07
CA THR A 172 -0.69 -17.16 13.41
C THR A 172 0.09 -18.31 14.02
N ASP A 173 0.13 -18.37 15.34
CA ASP A 173 0.93 -19.33 16.11
C ASP A 173 0.21 -20.67 16.31
N CYS A 174 -1.03 -20.78 15.81
CA CYS A 174 -1.91 -21.96 15.98
C CYS A 174 -2.11 -22.33 17.46
N HIS A 175 -2.25 -21.32 18.31
CA HIS A 175 -2.57 -21.48 19.72
C HIS A 175 -4.08 -21.56 19.94
N GLU A 176 -4.48 -22.49 20.79
CA GLU A 176 -5.83 -22.56 21.30
C GLU A 176 -6.16 -21.30 22.11
N ILE A 177 -7.42 -20.86 22.04
CA ILE A 177 -7.89 -19.72 22.83
C ILE A 177 -9.03 -20.14 23.74
N GLU A 178 -9.13 -19.45 24.85
CA GLU A 178 -10.31 -19.42 25.69
C GLU A 178 -11.00 -18.06 25.52
N ILE A 179 -12.31 -18.07 25.27
CA ILE A 179 -13.12 -16.85 25.17
C ILE A 179 -14.21 -16.83 26.23
N GLU A 180 -14.56 -15.62 26.68
CA GLU A 180 -15.75 -15.32 27.46
C GLU A 180 -16.64 -14.39 26.62
N GLU A 181 -17.93 -14.70 26.51
CA GLU A 181 -18.88 -13.90 25.72
C GLU A 181 -19.90 -13.15 26.58
N ASP A 182 -20.35 -12.00 26.07
CA ASP A 182 -21.42 -11.23 26.68
C ASP A 182 -22.75 -12.01 26.67
N GLY A 183 -23.46 -11.98 27.81
CA GLY A 183 -24.77 -12.63 27.96
C GLY A 183 -24.73 -14.11 28.38
N VAL A 184 -23.55 -14.73 28.54
CA VAL A 184 -23.42 -16.10 29.08
C VAL A 184 -22.49 -16.11 30.31
N PRO A 185 -23.02 -15.79 31.51
CA PRO A 185 -22.20 -15.67 32.72
C PRO A 185 -21.49 -17.00 33.07
N GLY A 186 -20.16 -16.96 33.22
CA GLY A 186 -19.36 -18.09 33.70
C GLY A 186 -19.09 -19.20 32.69
N ALA A 187 -19.57 -19.08 31.43
CA ALA A 187 -19.25 -20.04 30.38
C ALA A 187 -18.05 -19.55 29.57
N SER A 188 -16.89 -20.14 29.81
CA SER A 188 -15.74 -20.00 28.90
C SER A 188 -15.79 -21.09 27.83
N ARG A 189 -15.36 -20.74 26.61
CA ARG A 189 -15.31 -21.68 25.49
C ARG A 189 -13.88 -21.79 24.98
N ARG A 190 -13.39 -23.03 24.90
CA ARG A 190 -12.10 -23.40 24.33
C ARG A 190 -12.25 -23.62 22.83
N LEU A 191 -11.45 -22.90 22.04
CA LEU A 191 -11.59 -22.82 20.59
C LEU A 191 -10.23 -22.89 19.89
N HIS A 192 -10.21 -23.49 18.71
CA HIS A 192 -9.12 -23.42 17.74
C HIS A 192 -9.39 -22.28 16.75
N PRO A 193 -8.80 -21.08 16.92
CA PRO A 193 -9.10 -19.94 16.06
C PRO A 193 -8.45 -20.11 14.68
N HIS A 194 -9.23 -19.99 13.61
CA HIS A 194 -8.72 -20.24 12.25
C HIS A 194 -8.52 -18.96 11.44
N ARG A 195 -9.46 -18.00 11.52
CA ARG A 195 -9.44 -16.77 10.74
C ARG A 195 -10.24 -15.65 11.43
N ILE A 196 -9.84 -14.41 11.18
CA ILE A 196 -10.68 -13.24 11.38
C ILE A 196 -11.35 -12.96 10.03
N VAL A 197 -12.68 -12.95 10.00
CA VAL A 197 -13.48 -12.67 8.80
C VAL A 197 -13.98 -11.23 8.90
N ILE A 198 -13.68 -10.43 7.88
CA ILE A 198 -14.08 -9.02 7.81
C ILE A 198 -15.18 -8.90 6.76
N GLU A 199 -16.41 -8.68 7.21
CA GLU A 199 -17.60 -8.45 6.39
C GLU A 199 -18.17 -7.07 6.76
N PRO A 200 -17.62 -5.97 6.21
CA PRO A 200 -17.95 -4.63 6.69
C PRO A 200 -19.47 -4.42 6.81
N PRO A 201 -19.99 -3.99 7.98
CA PRO A 201 -19.27 -3.46 9.16
C PRO A 201 -18.87 -4.51 10.22
N VAL A 202 -19.18 -5.78 10.01
CA VAL A 202 -19.05 -6.85 11.01
C VAL A 202 -17.67 -7.50 10.89
N VAL A 203 -17.10 -7.85 12.04
CA VAL A 203 -15.90 -8.69 12.10
C VAL A 203 -16.22 -9.91 12.95
N LYS A 204 -15.92 -11.09 12.41
CA LYS A 204 -16.23 -12.38 13.01
C LYS A 204 -14.95 -13.17 13.23
N LEU A 205 -14.93 -13.96 14.29
CA LEU A 205 -13.96 -15.02 14.51
C LEU A 205 -14.52 -16.31 13.91
N LEU A 206 -13.80 -16.90 12.96
CA LEU A 206 -13.99 -18.28 12.53
C LEU A 206 -13.12 -19.18 13.40
N ALA A 207 -13.76 -20.10 14.14
CA ALA A 207 -13.06 -21.03 15.01
C ALA A 207 -13.74 -22.40 15.04
N PHE A 208 -13.08 -23.40 15.62
CA PHE A 208 -13.69 -24.69 15.91
C PHE A 208 -13.67 -24.94 17.41
N PRO A 209 -14.69 -25.61 17.98
CA PRO A 209 -14.62 -26.11 19.35
C PRO A 209 -13.38 -27.00 19.55
N ALA A 210 -12.69 -26.84 20.68
CA ALA A 210 -11.55 -27.68 21.03
C ALA A 210 -11.99 -29.12 21.36
N ASP A 211 -13.17 -29.29 21.98
CA ASP A 211 -13.68 -30.57 22.48
C ASP A 211 -14.95 -31.07 21.76
N GLY A 212 -15.09 -32.40 21.65
CA GLY A 212 -16.32 -33.11 21.27
C GLY A 212 -16.60 -33.30 19.77
N GLN A 213 -17.72 -33.96 19.42
CA GLN A 213 -18.17 -34.13 18.03
C GLN A 213 -18.45 -32.78 17.33
N ALA A 214 -18.77 -31.74 18.10
CA ALA A 214 -18.89 -30.36 17.64
C ALA A 214 -17.58 -29.76 17.12
N ALA A 215 -16.42 -30.34 17.47
CA ALA A 215 -15.11 -29.91 16.97
C ALA A 215 -14.97 -30.02 15.45
N ARG A 216 -15.89 -30.71 14.74
CA ARG A 216 -15.89 -30.78 13.28
C ARG A 216 -16.62 -29.63 12.60
N THR A 217 -17.52 -28.93 13.30
CA THR A 217 -18.30 -27.85 12.72
C THR A 217 -17.69 -26.50 13.10
N PRO A 218 -17.40 -25.61 12.13
CA PRO A 218 -16.91 -24.28 12.45
C PRO A 218 -18.01 -23.45 13.12
N VAL A 219 -17.60 -22.52 13.98
CA VAL A 219 -18.44 -21.48 14.56
C VAL A 219 -17.96 -20.11 14.07
N LEU A 220 -18.92 -19.23 13.78
CA LEU A 220 -18.70 -17.81 13.52
C LEU A 220 -19.19 -17.01 14.72
N ILE A 221 -18.29 -16.24 15.32
CA ILE A 221 -18.58 -15.45 16.52
C ILE A 221 -18.30 -13.98 16.20
N ASP A 222 -19.30 -13.12 16.32
CA ASP A 222 -19.08 -11.68 16.20
C ASP A 222 -18.10 -11.22 17.28
N ILE A 223 -17.01 -10.55 16.87
CA ILE A 223 -15.94 -10.13 17.79
C ILE A 223 -16.48 -9.23 18.91
N GLU A 224 -17.53 -8.47 18.64
CA GLU A 224 -18.21 -7.64 19.63
C GLU A 224 -18.77 -8.41 20.81
N ARG A 225 -19.22 -9.65 20.58
CA ARG A 225 -19.77 -10.50 21.63
C ARG A 225 -18.69 -11.09 22.53
N ILE A 226 -17.45 -11.18 22.04
CA ILE A 226 -16.33 -11.68 22.83
C ILE A 226 -15.99 -10.61 23.84
N ARG A 227 -16.15 -10.85 25.14
CA ARG A 227 -15.80 -9.93 26.23
C ARG A 227 -14.32 -9.99 26.57
N LYS A 228 -13.75 -11.20 26.56
CA LYS A 228 -12.36 -11.48 26.90
C LYS A 228 -11.84 -12.65 26.07
N VAL A 229 -10.55 -12.58 25.72
CA VAL A 229 -9.82 -13.64 25.04
C VAL A 229 -8.52 -13.90 25.80
N THR A 230 -8.19 -15.17 25.96
CA THR A 230 -6.93 -15.64 26.54
C THR A 230 -6.30 -16.63 25.56
N SER A 231 -5.07 -16.37 25.13
CA SER A 231 -4.30 -17.36 24.37
C SER A 231 -3.74 -18.41 25.32
N LEU A 232 -3.85 -19.68 24.96
CA LEU A 232 -3.33 -20.81 25.73
C LEU A 232 -2.00 -21.30 25.12
N ASP A 233 -1.21 -22.03 25.90
CA ASP A 233 0.04 -22.64 25.41
C ASP A 233 -0.20 -23.92 24.60
N THR A 234 -1.44 -24.42 24.56
CA THR A 234 -1.83 -25.57 23.76
C THR A 234 -1.93 -25.19 22.29
N THR A 235 -1.27 -25.93 21.42
CA THR A 235 -1.33 -25.73 19.97
C THR A 235 -2.31 -26.69 19.29
N PHE A 236 -2.86 -26.31 18.14
CA PHE A 236 -3.69 -27.17 17.30
C PHE A 236 -3.19 -27.24 15.85
N THR A 237 -3.55 -28.30 15.13
CA THR A 237 -3.26 -28.39 13.70
C THR A 237 -4.29 -27.61 12.91
N ARG A 238 -3.83 -26.62 12.13
CA ARG A 238 -4.69 -25.81 11.26
C ARG A 238 -5.42 -26.69 10.25
N ARG A 239 -6.74 -26.54 10.17
CA ARG A 239 -7.57 -27.24 9.18
C ARG A 239 -7.69 -26.41 7.92
N ASP A 240 -7.72 -27.09 6.78
CA ASP A 240 -8.05 -26.44 5.52
C ASP A 240 -9.57 -26.23 5.46
N VAL A 241 -9.96 -24.96 5.41
CA VAL A 241 -11.37 -24.53 5.40
C VAL A 241 -11.51 -23.50 4.30
N ARG A 242 -12.37 -23.80 3.33
CA ARG A 242 -12.85 -22.83 2.35
C ARG A 242 -13.87 -21.93 3.03
N ILE A 243 -13.55 -20.64 3.10
CA ILE A 243 -14.41 -19.64 3.75
C ILE A 243 -15.80 -19.61 3.10
N ASP A 244 -15.86 -19.70 1.77
CA ASP A 244 -17.10 -19.61 1.00
C ASP A 244 -18.10 -20.72 1.35
N ASP A 245 -17.62 -21.86 1.86
CA ASP A 245 -18.47 -22.98 2.29
C ASP A 245 -19.09 -22.74 3.69
N VAL A 246 -18.60 -21.74 4.44
CA VAL A 246 -19.00 -21.42 5.81
C VAL A 246 -19.82 -20.12 5.89
N LEU A 247 -19.60 -19.20 4.95
CA LEU A 247 -20.37 -17.95 4.81
C LEU A 247 -21.58 -18.18 3.90
N VAL A 248 -22.61 -18.88 4.40
CA VAL A 248 -23.92 -19.05 3.73
C VAL A 248 -24.96 -18.12 4.32
#